data_AF-A0A7C9HKP1-F1
#
_entry.id   AF-A0A7C9HKP1-F1
#
_cell.length_a   1.000
_cell.length_b   1.000
_cell.length_c   1.000
_cell.angle_alpha   90.00
_cell.angle_beta   90.00
_cell.angle_gamma   90.00
#
_symmetry.space_group_name_H-M   'P 1'
#
loop_
_entity.id
_entity.type
_entity.pdbx_description
1 polymer ?
#
loop_
_entity_poly.entity_id
_entity_poly.type
_entity_poly.pdbx_seq_one_letter_code
_entity_poly.pdbx_strand_id
1 'polypeptide(L)'
;MQQKPGVLAIVLATLAAAAIPTLAVSAMMLYFREEDGWIQWLAFVAALTFGIALVHMAVLGLPAVAWLIAKQKFRLWTMAAVGAIVAMVPVGLLALPGAPWGDQGDTWGEWVQILVVFAPIGAVSALAFYCVCRAMTKPAAAG
;
A
#
# COMPACT_ATOMS: atom_id res chain seq x y z
N MET A 1 13.66 -24.98 2.78
CA MET A 1 12.70 -24.78 1.68
C MET A 1 11.53 -23.96 2.23
N GLN A 2 11.35 -22.70 1.79
CA GLN A 2 10.19 -21.90 2.20
C GLN A 2 8.92 -22.49 1.56
N GLN A 3 7.91 -22.85 2.37
CA GLN A 3 6.60 -23.24 1.86
C GLN A 3 5.98 -22.05 1.12
N LYS A 4 5.43 -22.30 -0.07
CA LYS A 4 4.75 -21.27 -0.86
C LYS A 4 3.44 -20.89 -0.15
N PRO A 5 3.12 -19.59 0.01
CA PRO A 5 1.84 -19.17 0.57
C PRO A 5 0.69 -19.71 -0.29
N GLY A 6 -0.31 -20.31 0.35
CA GLY A 6 -1.53 -20.74 -0.33
C GLY A 6 -2.33 -19.55 -0.87
N VAL A 7 -3.25 -19.80 -1.81
CA VAL A 7 -4.08 -18.75 -2.45
C VAL A 7 -4.81 -17.90 -1.41
N LEU A 8 -5.35 -18.53 -0.36
CA LEU A 8 -6.03 -17.84 0.74
C LEU A 8 -5.10 -16.85 1.47
N ALA A 9 -3.83 -17.20 1.65
CA ALA A 9 -2.85 -16.32 2.30
C ALA A 9 -2.53 -15.11 1.45
N ILE A 10 -2.46 -15.27 0.12
CA ILE A 10 -2.24 -14.16 -0.80
C ILE A 10 -3.46 -13.22 -0.80
N VAL A 11 -4.67 -13.77 -0.82
CA VAL A 11 -5.92 -12.97 -0.77
C VAL A 11 -5.97 -12.14 0.52
N LEU A 12 -5.80 -12.79 1.68
CA LEU A 12 -5.83 -12.09 2.98
C LEU A 12 -4.70 -11.07 3.12
N ALA A 13 -3.50 -11.40 2.65
CA ALA A 13 -2.36 -10.48 2.67
C ALA A 13 -2.61 -9.25 1.78
N THR A 14 -3.27 -9.44 0.62
CA THR A 14 -3.64 -8.36 -0.29
C THR A 14 -4.69 -7.44 0.34
N LEU A 15 -5.72 -8.01 0.97
CA LEU A 15 -6.76 -7.25 1.67
C LEU A 15 -6.16 -6.45 2.84
N ALA A 16 -5.28 -7.05 3.64
CA ALA A 16 -4.61 -6.38 4.75
C ALA A 16 -3.71 -5.23 4.27
N ALA A 17 -2.96 -5.45 3.18
CA ALA A 17 -2.10 -4.42 2.59
C ALA A 17 -2.90 -3.23 2.04
N ALA A 18 -4.06 -3.50 1.43
CA ALA A 18 -4.96 -2.47 0.90
C ALA A 18 -5.72 -1.71 1.99
N ALA A 19 -6.00 -2.34 3.14
CA ALA A 19 -6.67 -1.69 4.26
C ALA A 19 -5.83 -0.58 4.92
N ILE A 20 -4.50 -0.69 4.90
CA ILE A 20 -3.59 0.27 5.55
C ILE A 20 -3.70 1.70 4.98
N PRO A 21 -3.57 1.95 3.67
CA PRO A 21 -3.75 3.29 3.12
C PRO A 21 -5.18 3.80 3.35
N THR A 22 -6.19 2.93 3.28
CA THR A 22 -7.58 3.30 3.59
C THR A 22 -7.73 3.78 5.03
N LEU A 23 -7.19 3.03 6.00
CA LEU A 23 -7.23 3.41 7.41
C LEU A 23 -6.43 4.70 7.67
N ALA A 24 -5.29 4.88 7.01
CA ALA A 24 -4.49 6.11 7.13
C ALA A 24 -5.26 7.34 6.65
N VAL A 25 -5.89 7.25 5.46
CA VAL A 25 -6.74 8.33 4.92
C VAL A 25 -7.95 8.57 5.81
N SER A 26 -8.64 7.51 6.26
CA SER A 26 -9.79 7.65 7.15
C SER A 26 -9.42 8.28 8.49
N ALA A 27 -8.28 7.91 9.08
CA ALA A 27 -7.79 8.49 10.33
C ALA A 27 -7.41 9.98 10.16
N MET A 28 -6.76 10.33 9.04
CA MET A 28 -6.44 11.72 8.71
C MET A 28 -7.72 12.54 8.57
N MET A 29 -8.70 12.04 7.83
CA MET A 29 -9.99 12.71 7.65
C MET A 29 -10.75 12.87 8.98
N LEU A 30 -10.70 11.86 9.86
CA LEU A 30 -11.29 11.92 11.21
C LEU A 30 -10.65 13.02 12.08
N TYR A 31 -9.36 13.29 11.86
CA TYR A 31 -8.63 14.33 12.57
C TYR A 31 -9.02 15.76 12.12
N PHE A 32 -9.24 15.97 10.82
CA PHE A 32 -9.61 17.28 10.24
C PHE A 32 -11.12 17.52 10.15
N ARG A 33 -11.91 16.95 11.08
CA ARG A 33 -13.38 16.93 11.03
C ARG A 33 -14.00 18.31 10.75
N GLU A 34 -14.69 18.44 9.63
CA GLU A 34 -15.52 19.61 9.29
C GLU A 34 -16.95 19.18 8.89
N GLU A 35 -17.93 19.75 9.60
CA GLU A 35 -19.37 19.88 9.29
C GLU A 35 -20.24 18.63 8.98
N ASP A 36 -21.53 18.87 8.77
CA ASP A 36 -22.59 17.86 8.62
C ASP A 36 -22.50 17.10 7.28
N GLY A 37 -22.82 15.80 7.27
CA GLY A 37 -22.68 14.92 6.09
C GLY A 37 -21.30 14.26 5.94
N TRP A 38 -20.35 14.65 6.78
CA TRP A 38 -18.97 14.17 6.88
C TRP A 38 -18.80 12.62 6.87
N ILE A 39 -19.67 11.86 7.56
CA ILE A 39 -19.56 10.39 7.65
C ILE A 39 -19.74 9.73 6.27
N GLN A 40 -20.67 10.25 5.46
CA GLN A 40 -20.96 9.68 4.14
C GLN A 40 -19.82 10.00 3.16
N TRP A 41 -19.24 11.19 3.27
CA TRP A 41 -18.04 11.57 2.54
C TRP A 41 -16.83 10.70 2.95
N LEU A 42 -16.60 10.51 4.25
CA LEU A 42 -15.55 9.62 4.77
C LEU A 42 -15.71 8.20 4.21
N ALA A 43 -16.92 7.64 4.27
CA ALA A 43 -17.20 6.30 3.79
C ALA A 43 -16.91 6.18 2.28
N PHE A 44 -17.31 7.19 1.50
CA PHE A 44 -17.03 7.24 0.06
C PHE A 44 -15.51 7.30 -0.23
N VAL A 45 -14.78 8.22 0.41
CA VAL A 45 -13.33 8.36 0.22
C VAL A 45 -12.58 7.11 0.68
N ALA A 46 -12.99 6.50 1.79
CA ALA A 46 -12.43 5.24 2.27
C ALA A 46 -12.64 4.10 1.27
N ALA A 47 -13.87 3.95 0.75
CA ALA A 47 -14.19 2.93 -0.24
C ALA A 47 -13.40 3.12 -1.55
N LEU A 48 -13.30 4.37 -2.02
CA LEU A 48 -12.54 4.73 -3.21
C LEU A 48 -11.05 4.45 -3.03
N THR A 49 -10.47 4.87 -1.89
CA THR A 49 -9.07 4.60 -1.54
C THR A 49 -8.78 3.10 -1.48
N PHE A 50 -9.68 2.32 -0.88
CA PHE A 50 -9.55 0.87 -0.81
C PHE A 50 -9.61 0.22 -2.20
N GLY A 51 -10.54 0.65 -3.05
CA GLY A 51 -10.65 0.17 -4.43
C GLY A 51 -9.38 0.44 -5.24
N ILE A 52 -8.85 1.67 -5.17
CA ILE A 52 -7.59 2.03 -5.83
C ILE A 52 -6.43 1.20 -5.28
N ALA A 53 -6.33 1.05 -3.95
CA ALA A 53 -5.29 0.26 -3.32
C ALA A 53 -5.32 -1.21 -3.76
N LEU A 54 -6.53 -1.80 -3.94
CA LEU A 54 -6.68 -3.16 -4.46
C LEU A 54 -6.20 -3.28 -5.90
N VAL A 55 -6.60 -2.36 -6.78
CA VAL A 55 -6.13 -2.34 -8.18
C VAL A 55 -4.60 -2.18 -8.22
N HIS A 56 -4.06 -1.28 -7.39
CA HIS A 56 -2.61 -1.06 -7.30
C HIS A 56 -1.86 -2.30 -6.83
N MET A 57 -2.39 -2.99 -5.82
CA MET A 57 -1.82 -4.27 -5.36
C MET A 57 -1.90 -5.34 -6.43
N ALA A 58 -2.98 -5.42 -7.21
CA ALA A 58 -3.10 -6.39 -8.28
C ALA A 58 -2.11 -6.14 -9.43
N VAL A 59 -1.93 -4.87 -9.82
CA VAL A 59 -1.12 -4.49 -10.98
C VAL A 59 0.38 -4.41 -10.66
N LEU A 60 0.76 -3.89 -9.49
CA LEU A 60 2.17 -3.65 -9.15
C LEU A 60 2.63 -4.44 -7.92
N GLY A 61 1.78 -4.55 -6.89
CA GLY A 61 2.12 -5.25 -5.65
C GLY A 61 2.38 -6.76 -5.86
N LEU A 62 1.43 -7.49 -6.43
CA LEU A 62 1.52 -8.93 -6.64
C LEU A 62 2.67 -9.32 -7.60
N PRO A 63 2.89 -8.63 -8.75
CA PRO A 63 4.06 -8.90 -9.57
C PRO A 63 5.38 -8.67 -8.84
N ALA A 64 5.51 -7.59 -8.05
CA ALA A 64 6.70 -7.33 -7.27
C ALA A 64 6.94 -8.40 -6.19
N VAL A 65 5.88 -8.86 -5.52
CA VAL A 65 5.91 -9.98 -4.56
C VAL A 65 6.35 -11.26 -5.27
N ALA A 66 5.74 -11.60 -6.40
CA ALA A 66 6.07 -12.80 -7.18
C ALA A 66 7.54 -12.79 -7.62
N TRP A 67 8.04 -11.63 -8.05
CA TRP A 67 9.44 -11.44 -8.39
C TRP A 67 10.38 -11.64 -7.19
N LEU A 68 10.03 -11.10 -6.02
CA LEU A 68 10.80 -11.30 -4.78
C LEU A 68 10.85 -12.76 -4.35
N ILE A 69 9.72 -13.49 -4.47
CA ILE A 69 9.64 -14.93 -4.19
C ILE A 69 10.54 -15.70 -5.17
N ALA A 70 10.46 -15.40 -6.47
CA ALA A 70 11.27 -16.04 -7.50
C ALA A 70 12.79 -15.84 -7.27
N LYS A 71 13.20 -14.69 -6.74
CA LYS A 71 14.60 -14.38 -6.41
C LYS A 71 15.03 -14.86 -5.02
N GLN A 72 14.17 -15.55 -4.26
CA GLN A 72 14.39 -15.93 -2.86
C GLN A 72 14.79 -14.76 -1.94
N LYS A 73 14.41 -13.53 -2.32
CA LYS A 73 14.65 -12.31 -1.53
C LYS A 73 13.45 -11.97 -0.66
N PHE A 74 12.65 -12.95 -0.25
CA PHE A 74 11.48 -12.77 0.60
C PHE A 74 11.89 -12.54 2.07
N ARG A 75 12.56 -11.42 2.33
CA ARG A 75 13.00 -10.94 3.65
C ARG A 75 12.20 -9.70 4.03
N LEU A 76 12.11 -9.44 5.34
CA LEU A 76 11.35 -8.31 5.89
C LEU A 76 11.80 -6.96 5.30
N TRP A 77 13.10 -6.68 5.33
CA TRP A 77 13.66 -5.41 4.84
C TRP A 77 13.50 -5.22 3.34
N THR A 78 13.64 -6.28 2.54
CA THR A 78 13.42 -6.19 1.08
C THR A 78 11.96 -5.99 0.74
N MET A 79 11.03 -6.58 1.50
CA MET A 79 9.61 -6.29 1.35
C MET A 79 9.27 -4.84 1.68
N ALA A 80 9.79 -4.31 2.80
CA ALA A 80 9.58 -2.90 3.16
C ALA A 80 10.13 -1.96 2.09
N ALA A 81 11.35 -2.21 1.60
CA ALA A 81 11.98 -1.38 0.57
C ALA A 81 11.21 -1.44 -0.77
N VAL A 82 10.81 -2.64 -1.21
CA VAL A 82 10.03 -2.78 -2.45
C VAL A 82 8.65 -2.17 -2.29
N GLY A 83 7.99 -2.34 -1.14
CA GLY A 83 6.72 -1.70 -0.83
C GLY A 83 6.78 -0.18 -0.90
N ALA A 84 7.82 0.42 -0.31
CA ALA A 84 8.07 1.86 -0.40
C ALA A 84 8.23 2.31 -1.86
N ILE A 85 9.04 1.61 -2.64
CA ILE A 85 9.27 1.93 -4.06
C ILE A 85 7.97 1.81 -4.87
N VAL A 86 7.24 0.70 -4.72
CA VAL A 86 6.00 0.43 -5.46
C VAL A 86 4.90 1.45 -5.12
N ALA A 87 4.87 1.98 -3.89
CA ALA A 87 3.95 3.05 -3.51
C ALA A 87 4.37 4.41 -4.08
N MET A 88 5.67 4.67 -4.22
CA MET A 88 6.19 5.91 -4.81
C MET A 88 5.97 5.99 -6.33
N VAL A 89 5.96 4.87 -7.06
CA VAL A 89 5.82 4.85 -8.54
C VAL A 89 4.56 5.55 -9.07
N PRO A 90 3.33 5.20 -8.65
CA PRO A 90 2.12 5.85 -9.19
C PRO A 90 2.06 7.32 -8.78
N VAL A 91 2.49 7.65 -7.57
CA VAL A 91 2.50 9.01 -7.03
C VAL A 91 3.51 9.87 -7.79
N GLY A 92 4.69 9.31 -8.06
CA GLY A 92 5.73 9.95 -8.85
C GLY A 92 5.31 10.19 -10.30
N LEU A 93 4.53 9.28 -10.89
CA LEU A 93 3.96 9.45 -12.24
C LEU A 93 2.85 10.51 -12.27
N LEU A 94 1.96 10.50 -11.27
CA LEU A 94 0.84 11.43 -11.20
C LEU A 94 1.29 12.86 -10.91
N ALA A 95 2.37 13.05 -10.19
CA ALA A 95 2.82 14.39 -9.87
C ALA A 95 3.59 15.05 -11.04
N LEU A 96 4.06 14.32 -12.09
CA LEU A 96 5.08 14.76 -13.08
C LEU A 96 4.90 16.21 -13.58
N PRO A 97 5.98 17.01 -13.66
CA PRO A 97 5.86 18.40 -14.12
C PRO A 97 5.40 18.36 -15.58
N GLY A 98 4.15 18.76 -15.81
CA GLY A 98 3.46 18.63 -17.10
C GLY A 98 2.25 17.69 -17.10
N ALA A 99 1.92 17.05 -15.98
CA ALA A 99 0.63 16.39 -15.81
C ALA A 99 -0.49 17.44 -15.94
N PRO A 100 -1.59 17.16 -16.69
CA PRO A 100 -2.62 18.15 -16.97
C PRO A 100 -3.41 18.62 -15.74
N TRP A 101 -3.22 17.97 -14.60
CA TRP A 101 -3.80 18.31 -13.30
C TRP A 101 -2.79 18.87 -12.29
N GLY A 102 -1.52 19.01 -12.66
CA GLY A 102 -0.47 19.61 -11.82
C GLY A 102 -0.44 21.12 -11.99
N ASP A 103 -0.41 21.86 -10.88
CA ASP A 103 -0.25 23.30 -10.94
C ASP A 103 1.19 23.63 -11.37
N GLN A 104 1.35 24.62 -12.27
CA GLN A 104 2.68 25.02 -12.77
C GLN A 104 3.59 25.61 -11.67
N GLY A 105 3.08 25.79 -10.44
CA GLY A 105 3.81 26.23 -9.27
C GLY A 105 4.45 25.12 -8.44
N ASP A 106 4.18 23.84 -8.74
CA ASP A 106 4.66 22.71 -7.93
C ASP A 106 6.20 22.67 -7.93
N THR A 107 6.78 22.92 -6.76
CA THR A 107 8.22 22.97 -6.55
C THR A 107 8.78 21.56 -6.30
N TRP A 108 10.05 21.35 -6.62
CA TRP A 108 10.78 20.12 -6.26
C TRP A 108 10.66 19.72 -4.78
N GLY A 109 10.36 20.67 -3.88
CA GLY A 109 10.13 20.42 -2.46
C GLY A 109 8.83 19.68 -2.16
N GLU A 110 7.71 20.11 -2.74
CA GLU A 110 6.39 19.48 -2.57
C GLU A 110 6.38 18.06 -3.11
N TRP A 111 7.10 17.85 -4.20
CA TRP A 111 7.38 16.57 -4.80
C TRP A 111 8.07 15.57 -3.89
N VAL A 112 9.19 15.98 -3.29
CA VAL A 112 9.92 15.15 -2.33
C VAL A 112 9.06 14.87 -1.12
N GLN A 113 8.29 15.86 -0.65
CA GLN A 113 7.41 15.70 0.50
C GLN A 113 6.32 14.65 0.23
N ILE A 114 5.69 14.69 -0.94
CA ILE A 114 4.70 13.69 -1.36
C ILE A 114 5.34 12.28 -1.37
N LEU A 115 6.50 12.11 -2.01
CA LEU A 115 7.18 10.80 -2.05
C LEU A 115 7.54 10.28 -0.66
N VAL A 116 8.03 11.17 0.22
CA VAL A 116 8.39 10.85 1.61
C VAL A 116 7.17 10.46 2.45
N VAL A 117 5.99 11.01 2.17
CA VAL A 117 4.74 10.64 2.87
C VAL A 117 4.22 9.27 2.42
N PHE A 118 4.30 8.95 1.13
CA PHE A 118 3.76 7.68 0.60
C PHE A 118 4.70 6.48 0.76
N ALA A 119 6.01 6.70 0.79
CA ALA A 119 7.01 5.65 1.04
C ALA A 119 6.76 4.82 2.33
N PRO A 120 6.52 5.42 3.52
CA PRO A 120 6.25 4.67 4.74
C PRO A 120 4.92 3.91 4.67
N ILE A 121 3.88 4.49 4.04
CA ILE A 121 2.60 3.80 3.83
C ILE A 121 2.83 2.52 3.00
N GLY A 122 3.57 2.63 1.90
CA GLY A 122 3.94 1.48 1.07
C GLY A 122 4.76 0.43 1.81
N ALA A 123 5.71 0.85 2.64
CA ALA A 123 6.50 -0.05 3.46
C ALA A 123 5.63 -0.81 4.47
N VAL A 124 4.73 -0.11 5.17
CA VAL A 124 3.82 -0.71 6.16
C VAL A 124 2.84 -1.68 5.50
N SER A 125 2.27 -1.32 4.34
CA SER A 125 1.43 -2.22 3.54
C SER A 125 2.16 -3.51 3.14
N ALA A 126 3.41 -3.40 2.67
CA ALA A 126 4.20 -4.57 2.30
C ALA A 126 4.60 -5.43 3.51
N LEU A 127 4.85 -4.81 4.67
CA LEU A 127 5.09 -5.53 5.92
C LEU A 127 3.85 -6.29 6.39
N ALA A 128 2.66 -5.69 6.30
CA ALA A 128 1.42 -6.37 6.63
C ALA A 128 1.17 -7.56 5.69
N PHE A 129 1.40 -7.37 4.39
CA PHE A 129 1.35 -8.46 3.41
C PHE A 129 2.28 -9.61 3.82
N TYR A 130 3.55 -9.28 4.11
CA TYR A 130 4.56 -10.24 4.53
C TYR A 130 4.16 -10.99 5.80
N CYS A 131 3.67 -10.28 6.81
CA CYS A 131 3.25 -10.85 8.09
C CYS A 131 2.08 -11.84 7.93
N VAL A 132 1.07 -11.49 7.12
CA VAL A 132 -0.07 -12.38 6.86
C VAL A 132 0.38 -13.64 6.11
N CYS A 133 1.18 -13.48 5.05
CA CYS A 133 1.75 -14.61 4.33
C CYS A 133 2.63 -15.50 5.23
N ARG A 134 3.42 -14.91 6.13
CA ARG A 134 4.28 -15.65 7.06
C ARG A 134 3.48 -16.37 8.16
N ALA A 135 2.44 -15.74 8.68
CA ALA A 135 1.57 -16.33 9.70
C ALA A 135 0.84 -17.57 9.16
N MET A 136 0.40 -17.51 7.89
CA MET A 136 -0.33 -18.60 7.25
C MET A 136 0.55 -19.70 6.62
N THR A 137 1.86 -19.46 6.51
CA THR A 137 2.84 -20.46 6.03
C THR A 137 3.62 -21.14 7.15
N LYS A 138 3.60 -20.60 8.38
CA LYS A 138 3.96 -21.41 9.54
C LYS A 138 2.89 -22.50 9.66
N PRO A 139 3.26 -23.79 9.81
CA PRO A 139 2.28 -24.75 10.28
C PRO A 139 1.72 -24.21 11.60
N ALA A 140 0.40 -24.28 11.75
CA ALA A 140 -0.24 -24.15 13.05
C ALA A 140 0.35 -25.25 13.95
N ALA A 141 1.49 -24.97 14.56
CA ALA A 141 2.20 -25.91 15.38
C ALA A 141 1.74 -25.70 16.82
N ALA A 142 1.12 -26.77 17.33
CA ALA A 142 0.80 -27.08 18.72
C ALA A 142 -0.42 -26.39 19.34
N GLY A 143 -1.59 -26.96 19.03
CA GLY A 143 -2.62 -27.27 20.03
C GLY A 143 -2.67 -28.78 20.19
#